data_AF-R4XEU5-F1
#
_entry.id   AF-R4XEU5-F1
#
_cell.length_a   1.000
_cell.length_b   1.000
_cell.length_c   1.000
_cell.angle_alpha   90.00
_cell.angle_beta   90.00
_cell.angle_gamma   90.00
#
_symmetry.space_group_name_H-M   'P 1'
#
loop_
_entity.id
_entity.type
_entity.pdbx_description
1 polymer ?
#
loop_
_entity_poly.entity_id
_entity_poly.type
_entity_poly.pdbx_seq_one_letter_code
_entity_poly.pdbx_strand_id
1 'polypeptide(L)'
;MVCCDCTFATRVAFDQSVESETDISDGGIKLEASMCHLRGRVYSHLNNFDRAKECYQEALIIDAKCFDALDDLLNNSLMTSDEEWEFLDSLPFTGLHVDDIEFVKLIYTTRLNKYRSNDRFLQAETTLRAKYELKNNSDMLLSRAELLFSQSRFQECLNVTTEYGNHIDPKLSDWLGFLLTINTS
;
A
#
# COMPACT_ATOMS: atom_id res chain seq x y z
N MET A 1 -31.03 8.95 0.41
CA MET A 1 -31.15 7.59 0.98
C MET A 1 -30.91 6.60 -0.16
N VAL A 2 -29.65 6.43 -0.55
CA VAL A 2 -29.23 5.45 -1.57
C VAL A 2 -28.65 4.29 -0.79
N CYS A 3 -29.27 3.13 -0.97
CA CYS A 3 -29.21 1.97 -0.08
C CYS A 3 -27.81 1.38 0.07
N CYS A 4 -27.47 1.01 1.31
CA CYS A 4 -26.42 0.03 1.63
C CYS A 4 -26.78 -1.40 1.17
N ASP A 5 -27.93 -1.59 0.51
CA ASP A 5 -28.42 -2.91 0.06
C ASP A 5 -27.99 -3.28 -1.38
N CYS A 6 -27.27 -2.41 -2.08
CA CYS A 6 -26.86 -2.71 -3.46
C CYS A 6 -25.77 -3.79 -3.55
N THR A 7 -25.01 -4.09 -2.50
CA THR A 7 -23.96 -5.14 -2.56
C THR A 7 -24.51 -6.53 -2.89
N PHE A 8 -25.77 -6.85 -2.57
CA PHE A 8 -26.39 -8.11 -2.99
C PHE A 8 -27.12 -8.01 -4.34
N ALA A 9 -27.75 -6.86 -4.64
CA ALA A 9 -28.51 -6.67 -5.87
C ALA A 9 -27.64 -6.44 -7.12
N THR A 10 -26.50 -5.74 -7.00
CA THR A 10 -25.54 -5.62 -8.13
C THR A 10 -24.77 -6.91 -8.35
N ARG A 11 -24.64 -7.77 -7.33
CA ARG A 11 -24.03 -9.10 -7.46
C ARG A 11 -24.83 -10.02 -8.36
N VAL A 12 -26.15 -9.83 -8.48
CA VAL A 12 -27.02 -10.60 -9.39
C VAL A 12 -27.16 -9.93 -10.77
N ALA A 13 -27.01 -8.61 -10.86
CA ALA A 13 -27.24 -7.87 -12.10
C ALA A 13 -25.99 -7.72 -13.00
N PHE A 14 -24.78 -7.80 -12.45
CA PHE A 14 -23.54 -7.75 -13.25
C PHE A 14 -23.04 -9.15 -13.68
N ASP A 15 -23.55 -10.20 -13.04
CA ASP A 15 -23.12 -11.60 -13.21
C ASP A 15 -23.59 -12.26 -14.52
N GLN A 16 -24.44 -11.60 -15.32
CA GLN A 16 -25.03 -12.21 -16.53
C GLN A 16 -24.41 -11.77 -17.86
N SER A 17 -23.32 -10.99 -17.88
CA SER A 17 -22.73 -10.56 -19.17
C SER A 17 -21.22 -10.61 -19.31
N VAL A 18 -20.47 -11.13 -18.34
CA VAL A 18 -19.02 -11.38 -18.51
C VAL A 18 -18.60 -12.71 -17.89
N GLU A 19 -19.18 -13.81 -18.36
CA GLU A 19 -18.43 -15.07 -18.38
C GLU A 19 -17.47 -15.00 -19.57
N SER A 20 -16.25 -14.53 -19.30
CA SER A 20 -15.10 -14.85 -20.14
C SER A 20 -14.16 -15.73 -19.33
N GLU A 21 -14.41 -17.04 -19.38
CA GLU A 21 -13.34 -18.02 -19.22
C GLU A 21 -12.28 -17.74 -20.28
N THR A 22 -11.21 -17.07 -19.87
CA THR A 22 -9.94 -17.09 -20.59
C THR A 22 -8.83 -17.26 -19.58
N ASP A 23 -8.33 -18.48 -19.49
CA ASP A 23 -6.97 -18.81 -19.03
C ASP A 23 -5.96 -18.00 -19.86
N ILE A 24 -5.64 -16.77 -19.41
CA ILE A 24 -4.52 -15.97 -19.91
C ILE A 24 -3.90 -15.24 -18.71
N SER A 25 -2.60 -15.50 -18.55
CA SER A 25 -1.61 -14.91 -17.64
C SER A 25 -1.98 -13.61 -16.91
N ASP A 26 -1.87 -13.64 -15.57
CA ASP A 26 -1.83 -12.51 -14.60
C ASP A 26 -3.04 -11.55 -14.53
N GLY A 27 -3.98 -11.57 -15.49
CA GLY A 27 -5.39 -11.18 -15.30
C GLY A 27 -5.72 -9.78 -14.73
N GLY A 28 -4.76 -8.86 -14.60
CA GLY A 28 -4.97 -7.50 -14.08
C GLY A 28 -5.62 -7.43 -12.69
N ILE A 29 -6.00 -6.21 -12.28
CA ILE A 29 -6.88 -6.01 -11.12
C ILE A 29 -8.32 -6.30 -11.56
N LYS A 30 -9.06 -7.09 -10.77
CA LYS A 30 -10.48 -7.36 -11.04
C LYS A 30 -11.28 -6.06 -11.12
N LEU A 31 -12.12 -5.94 -12.14
CA LEU A 31 -12.97 -4.75 -12.33
C LEU A 31 -13.87 -4.48 -11.11
N GLU A 32 -14.34 -5.53 -10.46
CA GLU A 32 -15.14 -5.47 -9.23
C GLU A 32 -14.41 -4.76 -8.08
N ALA A 33 -13.11 -5.07 -7.89
CA ALA A 33 -12.29 -4.42 -6.88
C ALA A 33 -12.09 -2.93 -7.21
N SER A 34 -11.79 -2.61 -8.47
CA SER A 34 -11.65 -1.23 -8.94
C SER A 34 -12.94 -0.41 -8.76
N MET A 35 -14.11 -1.00 -9.01
CA MET A 35 -15.39 -0.33 -8.76
C MET A 35 -15.61 -0.03 -7.28
N CYS A 36 -15.30 -0.98 -6.40
CA CYS A 36 -15.42 -0.79 -4.94
C CYS A 36 -14.47 0.30 -4.44
N HIS A 37 -13.23 0.32 -4.95
CA HIS A 37 -12.27 1.39 -4.66
C HIS A 37 -12.79 2.77 -5.09
N LEU A 38 -13.29 2.91 -6.32
CA LEU A 38 -13.87 4.17 -6.80
C LEU A 38 -15.07 4.62 -5.96
N ARG A 39 -15.92 3.68 -5.53
CA ARG A 39 -17.03 3.96 -4.61
C ARG A 39 -16.52 4.46 -3.25
N GLY A 40 -15.45 3.86 -2.73
CA GLY A 40 -14.75 4.32 -1.53
C GLY A 40 -14.26 5.76 -1.67
N ARG A 41 -13.62 6.09 -2.79
CA ARG A 41 -13.16 7.46 -3.09
C ARG A 41 -14.30 8.47 -3.12
N VAL A 42 -15.42 8.13 -3.74
CA VAL A 42 -16.61 8.99 -3.74
C VAL A 42 -17.11 9.23 -2.31
N TYR A 43 -17.20 8.19 -1.48
CA TYR A 43 -17.60 8.35 -0.08
C TYR A 43 -16.61 9.17 0.75
N SER A 44 -15.31 8.99 0.52
CA SER A 44 -14.25 9.80 1.14
C SER A 44 -14.43 11.29 0.81
N HIS A 45 -14.66 11.63 -0.46
CA HIS A 45 -14.92 13.01 -0.88
C HIS A 45 -16.26 13.58 -0.35
N LEU A 46 -17.22 12.73 -0.02
CA LEU A 46 -18.47 13.11 0.64
C LEU A 46 -18.34 13.20 2.17
N ASN A 47 -17.13 13.05 2.73
CA ASN A 47 -16.83 12.99 4.17
C ASN A 47 -17.59 11.88 4.89
N ASN A 48 -17.94 10.79 4.19
CA ASN A 48 -18.52 9.60 4.79
C ASN A 48 -17.43 8.53 4.94
N PHE A 49 -16.61 8.70 5.98
CA PHE A 49 -15.42 7.88 6.21
C PHE A 49 -15.75 6.42 6.59
N ASP A 50 -16.84 6.19 7.32
CA ASP A 50 -17.26 4.84 7.71
C ASP A 50 -17.58 3.98 6.48
N ARG A 51 -18.37 4.53 5.54
CA ARG A 51 -18.68 3.82 4.29
C ARG A 51 -17.48 3.73 3.34
N ALA A 52 -16.60 4.74 3.35
CA ALA A 52 -15.39 4.70 2.56
C ALA A 52 -14.50 3.53 3.00
N LYS A 53 -14.28 3.37 4.33
CA LYS A 53 -13.55 2.26 4.93
C LYS A 53 -14.09 0.91 4.47
N GLU A 54 -15.40 0.68 4.61
CA GLU A 54 -16.05 -0.57 4.21
C GLU A 54 -15.83 -0.87 2.71
N CYS A 55 -15.98 0.13 1.84
CA CYS A 55 -15.80 -0.04 0.40
C CYS A 55 -14.36 -0.37 0.01
N TYR A 56 -13.37 0.24 0.67
CA TYR A 56 -11.97 -0.06 0.42
C TYR A 56 -11.57 -1.45 0.95
N GLN A 57 -12.08 -1.84 2.12
CA GLN A 57 -11.87 -3.19 2.65
C GLN A 57 -12.48 -4.24 1.72
N GLU A 58 -13.69 -4.00 1.19
CA GLU A 58 -14.32 -4.87 0.21
C GLU A 58 -13.48 -5.02 -1.06
N ALA A 59 -12.91 -3.92 -1.58
CA ALA A 59 -12.02 -3.97 -2.75
C ALA A 59 -10.82 -4.90 -2.54
N LEU A 60 -10.16 -4.82 -1.38
CA LEU A 60 -9.01 -5.65 -1.05
C LEU A 60 -9.38 -7.12 -0.82
N ILE A 61 -10.57 -7.39 -0.28
CA ILE A 61 -11.09 -8.75 -0.11
C ILE A 61 -11.38 -9.40 -1.47
N ILE A 62 -11.88 -8.63 -2.44
CA ILE A 62 -12.14 -9.11 -3.80
C ILE A 62 -10.82 -9.38 -4.56
N ASP A 63 -9.87 -8.46 -4.44
CA ASP A 63 -8.56 -8.56 -5.07
C ASP A 63 -7.45 -7.87 -4.24
N ALA A 64 -6.58 -8.69 -3.65
CA ALA A 64 -5.42 -8.22 -2.89
C ALA A 64 -4.36 -7.52 -3.77
N LYS A 65 -4.51 -7.47 -5.09
CA LYS A 65 -3.65 -6.65 -5.98
C LYS A 65 -4.07 -5.18 -6.02
N CYS A 66 -5.26 -4.83 -5.51
CA CYS A 66 -5.78 -3.46 -5.52
C CYS A 66 -5.09 -2.58 -4.46
N PHE A 67 -3.80 -2.32 -4.65
CA PHE A 67 -2.99 -1.54 -3.71
C PHE A 67 -3.52 -0.12 -3.48
N ASP A 68 -4.14 0.50 -4.50
CA ASP A 68 -4.72 1.84 -4.37
C ASP A 68 -5.76 1.93 -3.25
N ALA A 69 -6.54 0.85 -3.00
CA ALA A 69 -7.49 0.82 -1.90
C ALA A 69 -6.80 0.75 -0.53
N LEU A 70 -5.67 0.04 -0.44
CA LEU A 70 -4.87 0.01 0.79
C LEU A 70 -4.22 1.37 1.04
N ASP A 71 -3.64 1.98 0.02
CA ASP A 71 -2.97 3.28 0.15
C ASP A 71 -3.96 4.36 0.57
N ASP A 72 -5.17 4.38 0.00
CA ASP A 72 -6.25 5.28 0.43
C ASP A 72 -6.72 5.03 1.88
N LEU A 73 -6.77 3.77 2.33
CA LEU A 73 -7.09 3.43 3.73
C LEU A 73 -6.06 4.01 4.71
N LEU A 74 -4.77 3.86 4.38
CA LEU A 74 -3.65 4.30 5.22
C LEU A 74 -3.50 5.84 5.19
N ASN A 75 -3.49 6.45 4.00
CA ASN A 75 -3.29 7.88 3.82
C ASN A 75 -4.41 8.72 4.45
N ASN A 76 -5.66 8.23 4.40
CA ASN A 76 -6.78 8.89 5.05
C ASN A 76 -6.95 8.48 6.52
N SER A 77 -6.07 7.61 7.06
CA SER A 77 -6.11 7.10 8.43
C SER A 77 -7.50 6.58 8.83
N LEU A 78 -8.13 5.80 7.93
CA LEU A 78 -9.49 5.29 8.11
C LEU A 78 -9.58 4.15 9.13
N MET A 79 -8.44 3.59 9.52
CA MET A 79 -8.33 2.50 10.48
C MET A 79 -7.34 2.88 11.57
N THR A 80 -7.56 2.34 12.77
CA THR A 80 -6.52 2.40 13.80
C THR A 80 -5.38 1.45 13.42
N SER A 81 -4.17 1.71 13.92
CA SER A 81 -3.03 0.83 13.67
C SER A 81 -3.31 -0.62 14.07
N ASP A 82 -4.14 -0.84 15.10
CA ASP A 82 -4.48 -2.19 15.53
C ASP A 82 -5.36 -2.93 14.51
N GLU A 83 -6.35 -2.23 13.98
CA GLU A 83 -7.25 -2.72 12.93
C GLU A 83 -6.49 -3.00 11.61
N GLU A 84 -5.51 -2.17 11.24
CA GLU A 84 -4.71 -2.37 10.03
C GLU A 84 -3.99 -3.74 10.05
N TRP A 85 -3.35 -4.07 11.18
CA TRP A 85 -2.63 -5.33 11.33
C TRP A 85 -3.57 -6.54 11.35
N GLU A 86 -4.70 -6.43 12.06
CA GLU A 86 -5.71 -7.50 12.09
C GLU A 86 -6.31 -7.72 10.69
N PHE A 87 -6.59 -6.63 9.97
CA PHE A 87 -7.10 -6.70 8.62
C PHE A 87 -6.12 -7.39 7.66
N LEU A 88 -4.83 -7.03 7.70
CA LEU A 88 -3.79 -7.68 6.90
C LEU A 88 -3.70 -9.19 7.17
N ASP A 89 -3.77 -9.59 8.43
CA ASP A 89 -3.69 -11.00 8.82
C ASP A 89 -4.97 -11.78 8.41
N SER A 90 -6.11 -11.11 8.31
CA SER A 90 -7.40 -11.68 7.88
C SER A 90 -7.63 -11.72 6.36
N LEU A 91 -6.82 -11.00 5.58
CA LEU A 91 -7.10 -10.76 4.16
C LEU A 91 -7.01 -12.06 3.33
N PRO A 92 -8.03 -12.39 2.52
CA PRO A 92 -7.95 -13.51 1.60
C PRO A 92 -7.09 -13.10 0.40
N PHE A 93 -5.84 -13.56 0.33
CA PHE A 93 -4.93 -13.37 -0.82
C PHE A 93 -5.33 -14.23 -2.03
N THR A 94 -6.64 -14.29 -2.31
CA THR A 94 -7.24 -15.12 -3.34
C THR A 94 -6.89 -14.62 -4.73
N GLY A 95 -6.55 -15.54 -5.64
CA GLY A 95 -6.21 -15.20 -7.02
C GLY A 95 -4.74 -14.83 -7.24
N LEU A 96 -3.92 -14.81 -6.18
CA LEU A 96 -2.46 -14.72 -6.29
C LEU A 96 -1.83 -16.11 -6.41
N HIS A 97 -0.72 -16.21 -7.13
CA HIS A 97 0.11 -17.40 -7.12
C HIS A 97 0.75 -17.59 -5.74
N VAL A 98 0.97 -18.84 -5.32
CA VAL A 98 1.48 -19.16 -3.97
C VAL A 98 2.79 -18.43 -3.66
N ASP A 99 3.65 -18.28 -4.66
CA ASP A 99 4.94 -17.59 -4.54
C ASP A 99 4.80 -16.06 -4.36
N ASP A 100 3.71 -15.47 -4.88
CA ASP A 100 3.44 -14.03 -4.83
C ASP A 100 2.69 -13.63 -3.55
N ILE A 101 1.96 -14.55 -2.93
CA ILE A 101 1.23 -14.29 -1.68
C ILE A 101 2.19 -13.79 -0.59
N GLU A 102 3.34 -14.44 -0.43
CA GLU A 102 4.35 -14.02 0.54
C GLU A 102 4.88 -12.63 0.20
N PHE A 103 5.19 -12.38 -1.08
CA PHE A 103 5.68 -11.10 -1.55
C PHE A 103 4.70 -9.96 -1.24
N VAL A 104 3.44 -10.09 -1.63
CA VAL A 104 2.41 -9.05 -1.42
C VAL A 104 2.20 -8.79 0.08
N LYS A 105 2.17 -9.83 0.90
CA LYS A 105 2.10 -9.69 2.37
C LYS A 105 3.26 -8.89 2.93
N LEU A 106 4.49 -9.16 2.48
CA LEU A 106 5.68 -8.44 2.92
C LEU A 106 5.62 -6.98 2.50
N ILE A 107 5.24 -6.68 1.25
CA ILE A 107 5.07 -5.30 0.77
C ILE A 107 4.02 -4.57 1.61
N TYR A 108 2.86 -5.17 1.86
CA TYR A 108 1.81 -4.55 2.68
C TYR A 108 2.34 -4.27 4.10
N THR A 109 3.03 -5.24 4.71
CA THR A 109 3.67 -5.10 6.03
C THR A 109 4.62 -3.89 6.10
N THR A 110 5.34 -3.56 5.00
CA THR A 110 6.24 -2.39 4.98
C THR A 110 5.51 -1.04 4.94
N ARG A 111 4.26 -1.02 4.46
CA ARG A 111 3.44 0.18 4.32
C ARG A 111 2.62 0.48 5.58
N LEU A 112 2.30 -0.55 6.36
CA LEU A 112 1.58 -0.38 7.63
C LEU A 112 2.37 0.42 8.66
N ASN A 113 1.67 0.92 9.67
CA ASN A 113 2.27 1.70 10.74
C ASN A 113 3.35 0.89 11.52
N LYS A 114 4.56 1.45 11.59
CA LYS A 114 5.81 0.81 12.05
C LYS A 114 6.02 0.87 13.57
N TYR A 115 5.19 1.63 14.30
CA TYR A 115 5.38 1.85 15.74
C TYR A 115 4.96 0.63 16.58
N ARG A 116 3.93 -0.09 16.16
CA ARG A 116 3.41 -1.24 16.92
C ARG A 116 4.30 -2.47 16.80
N SER A 117 4.79 -2.75 15.59
CA SER A 117 5.47 -4.01 15.25
C SER A 117 6.76 -3.75 14.49
N ASN A 118 7.71 -3.07 15.13
CA ASN A 118 9.02 -2.77 14.54
C ASN A 118 9.73 -4.05 14.04
N ASP A 119 9.63 -5.14 14.81
CA ASP A 119 10.24 -6.42 14.46
C ASP A 119 9.65 -7.04 13.18
N ARG A 120 8.33 -6.97 12.99
CA ARG A 120 7.67 -7.47 11.77
C ARG A 120 8.13 -6.66 10.55
N PHE A 121 8.22 -5.34 10.69
CA PHE A 121 8.73 -4.47 9.64
C PHE A 121 10.19 -4.80 9.27
N LEU A 122 11.08 -4.92 10.26
CA LEU A 122 12.50 -5.22 10.01
C LEU A 122 12.71 -6.60 9.37
N GLN A 123 11.93 -7.60 9.80
CA GLN A 123 11.93 -8.91 9.17
C GLN A 123 11.45 -8.83 7.72
N ALA A 124 10.37 -8.09 7.47
CA ALA A 124 9.86 -7.91 6.12
C ALA A 124 10.85 -7.16 5.21
N GLU A 125 11.47 -6.08 5.68
CA GLU A 125 12.52 -5.35 4.96
C GLU A 125 13.69 -6.29 4.62
N THR A 126 14.15 -7.09 5.59
CA THR A 126 15.27 -8.02 5.38
C THR A 126 14.94 -9.07 4.33
N THR A 127 13.76 -9.69 4.40
CA THR A 127 13.31 -10.68 3.42
C THR A 127 13.14 -10.06 2.04
N LEU A 128 12.51 -8.88 1.92
CA LEU A 128 12.33 -8.19 0.64
C LEU A 128 13.67 -7.83 -0.02
N ARG A 129 14.66 -7.43 0.78
CA ARG A 129 16.00 -7.10 0.29
C ARG A 129 16.79 -8.32 -0.14
N ALA A 130 16.71 -9.42 0.61
CA ALA A 130 17.51 -10.61 0.37
C ALA A 130 16.89 -11.53 -0.70
N LYS A 131 15.58 -11.77 -0.63
CA LYS A 131 14.86 -12.73 -1.49
C LYS A 131 14.41 -12.10 -2.81
N TYR A 132 14.00 -10.84 -2.80
CA TYR A 132 13.43 -10.14 -3.97
C TYR A 132 14.34 -9.03 -4.52
N GLU A 133 15.55 -8.90 -3.97
CA GLU A 133 16.57 -7.92 -4.40
C GLU A 133 16.12 -6.44 -4.41
N LEU A 134 15.07 -6.09 -3.65
CA LEU A 134 14.47 -4.75 -3.62
C LEU A 134 15.24 -3.70 -2.81
N LYS A 135 16.53 -3.93 -2.54
CA LYS A 135 17.36 -3.05 -1.71
C LYS A 135 17.48 -1.61 -2.21
N ASN A 136 17.43 -1.40 -3.52
CA ASN A 136 17.59 -0.10 -4.15
C ASN A 136 16.24 0.51 -4.59
N ASN A 137 15.12 -0.09 -4.17
CA ASN A 137 13.80 0.45 -4.49
C ASN A 137 13.56 1.72 -3.67
N SER A 138 13.06 2.78 -4.31
CA SER A 138 12.73 4.05 -3.67
C SER A 138 11.80 3.88 -2.48
N ASP A 139 10.80 2.99 -2.59
CA ASP A 139 9.80 2.80 -1.54
C ASP A 139 10.39 2.11 -0.31
N MET A 140 11.37 1.23 -0.51
CA MET A 140 12.11 0.58 0.59
C MET A 140 13.03 1.57 1.30
N LEU A 141 13.73 2.42 0.53
CA LEU A 141 14.59 3.47 1.08
C LEU A 141 13.77 4.50 1.86
N LEU A 142 12.64 4.95 1.32
CA LEU A 142 11.73 5.88 2.00
C LEU A 142 11.19 5.26 3.29
N SER A 143 10.73 4.01 3.22
CA SER A 143 10.18 3.32 4.38
C SER A 143 11.21 3.16 5.51
N ARG A 144 12.47 2.92 5.15
CA ARG A 144 13.61 2.86 6.08
C ARG A 144 13.95 4.23 6.66
N ALA A 145 13.95 5.29 5.84
CA ALA A 145 14.20 6.65 6.30
C ALA A 145 13.16 7.08 7.34
N GLU A 146 11.87 6.84 7.09
CA GLU A 146 10.79 7.11 8.06
C GLU A 146 11.00 6.37 9.38
N LEU A 147 11.46 5.11 9.34
CA LEU A 147 11.77 4.36 10.54
C LEU A 147 12.94 4.99 11.32
N LEU A 148 14.04 5.31 10.64
CA LEU A 148 15.21 5.93 11.27
C LEU A 148 14.87 7.30 11.86
N PHE A 149 14.03 8.07 11.17
CA PHE A 149 13.49 9.33 11.66
C PHE A 149 12.70 9.15 12.95
N SER A 150 11.79 8.16 12.96
CA SER A 150 10.99 7.83 14.15
C SER A 150 11.84 7.41 15.36
N GLN A 151 13.00 6.79 15.12
CA GLN A 151 13.96 6.38 16.15
C GLN A 151 14.95 7.49 16.55
N SER A 152 14.75 8.72 16.07
CA SER A 152 15.66 9.87 16.28
C SER A 152 17.09 9.67 15.77
N ARG A 153 17.31 8.73 14.83
CA ARG A 153 18.60 8.48 14.19
C ARG A 153 18.78 9.38 12.96
N PHE A 154 18.88 10.68 13.21
CA PHE A 154 18.83 11.69 12.13
C PHE A 154 20.00 11.60 11.13
N GLN A 155 21.20 11.25 11.59
CA GLN A 155 22.36 11.10 10.70
C GLN A 155 22.19 9.94 9.72
N GLU A 156 21.75 8.78 10.21
CA GLU A 156 21.47 7.62 9.36
C GLU A 156 20.29 7.90 8.41
N CYS A 157 19.25 8.57 8.91
CA CYS A 157 18.10 9.00 8.11
C CYS A 157 18.50 9.92 6.95
N LEU A 158 19.39 10.88 7.20
CA LEU A 158 19.88 11.80 6.18
C LEU A 158 20.60 11.03 5.06
N ASN A 159 21.49 10.11 5.41
CA ASN A 159 22.22 9.31 4.43
C ASN A 159 21.28 8.52 3.51
N VAL A 160 20.26 7.87 4.08
CA VAL A 160 19.25 7.12 3.32
C VAL A 160 18.39 8.04 2.44
N THR A 161 18.04 9.23 2.94
CA THR A 161 17.24 10.20 2.17
C THR A 161 18.04 10.81 1.02
N THR A 162 19.35 11.01 1.19
CA THR A 162 20.25 11.42 0.10
C THR A 162 20.35 10.33 -0.96
N GLU A 163 20.48 9.06 -0.56
CA GLU A 163 20.46 7.92 -1.47
C GLU A 163 19.13 7.84 -2.25
N TYR A 164 18.00 7.98 -1.55
CA TYR A 164 16.66 8.06 -2.15
C TYR A 164 16.54 9.19 -3.18
N GLY A 165 17.02 10.40 -2.87
CA GLY A 165 17.02 11.53 -3.78
C GLY A 165 17.80 11.27 -5.07
N ASN A 166 18.97 10.63 -4.96
CA ASN A 166 19.79 10.24 -6.12
C ASN A 166 19.05 9.25 -7.03
N HIS A 167 18.20 8.40 -6.48
CA HIS A 167 17.44 7.39 -7.22
C HIS A 167 16.24 7.97 -7.99
N ILE A 168 15.57 8.99 -7.45
CA ILE A 168 14.35 9.56 -8.04
C ILE A 168 14.66 10.67 -9.03
N ASP A 169 15.58 11.56 -8.69
CA ASP A 169 16.04 12.58 -9.61
C ASP A 169 17.52 12.91 -9.31
N PRO A 170 18.46 12.34 -10.08
CA PRO A 170 19.89 12.64 -9.95
C PRO A 170 20.22 14.12 -10.07
N LYS A 171 19.32 14.94 -10.64
CA LYS A 171 19.52 16.39 -10.75
C LYS A 171 19.10 17.11 -9.48
N LEU A 172 18.14 16.58 -8.71
CA LEU A 172 17.67 17.19 -7.45
C LEU A 172 18.72 17.06 -6.34
N SER A 173 19.48 15.97 -6.33
CA SER A 173 20.61 15.77 -5.40
C SER A 173 21.73 16.78 -5.59
N ASP A 174 22.02 17.19 -6.82
CA ASP A 174 23.01 18.23 -7.12
C ASP A 174 22.59 19.60 -6.54
N TRP A 175 21.29 19.92 -6.60
CA TRP A 175 20.73 21.12 -6.00
C TRP A 175 20.72 21.09 -4.47
N LEU A 176 20.42 19.93 -3.85
CA LEU A 176 20.49 19.77 -2.39
C LEU A 176 21.94 19.84 -1.88
N GLY A 177 22.90 19.29 -2.61
CA GLY A 177 24.33 19.45 -2.32
C GLY A 177 24.77 20.91 -2.37
N PHE A 178 24.28 21.67 -3.36
CA PHE A 178 24.53 23.11 -3.45
C PHE A 178 23.94 23.89 -2.27
N LEU A 179 22.70 23.57 -1.85
CA LEU A 179 22.03 24.22 -0.72
C LEU A 179 22.68 23.88 0.64
N LEU A 180 23.12 22.64 0.85
CA LEU A 180 23.81 22.23 2.07
C LEU A 180 25.20 22.89 2.20
N THR A 181 25.90 23.10 1.07
CA THR A 181 27.20 23.78 1.04
C THR A 181 27.08 25.27 1.37
N ILE A 182 25.96 25.91 1.02
CA ILE A 182 25.69 27.33 1.34
C ILE A 182 25.36 27.53 2.82
N ASN A 183 24.68 26.58 3.47
CA ASN A 183 24.28 26.70 4.88
C ASN A 183 25.38 26.36 5.90
N THR A 184 26.55 25.91 5.44
CA THR A 184 27.73 25.65 6.28
C THR A 184 28.82 26.73 6.18
N SER A 185 28.52 27.86 5.53
CA SER A 185 29.42 29.02 5.38
C SER A 185 28.97 30.23 6.19
#